data_AF-A0A6B2DMC2-F1
#
_entry.id   AF-A0A6B2DMC2-F1
#
_cell.length_a   1.000
_cell.length_b   1.000
_cell.length_c   1.000
_cell.angle_alpha   90.00
_cell.angle_beta   90.00
_cell.angle_gamma   90.00
#
_symmetry.space_group_name_H-M   'P 1'
#
loop_
_entity.id
_entity.type
_entity.pdbx_description
1 polymer ?
#
loop_
_entity_poly.entity_id
_entity_poly.type
_entity_poly.pdbx_seq_one_letter_code
_entity_poly.pdbx_strand_id
1 'polypeptide(L)'
;MGDLTLAGSKFNGSDAEYFGTLAVVGGIVLVVLAVVLVVKRRLEKNRRTAVQQLTRQLDGRPIVYVPYADCPLPVPQVSSTAHARGYAMTPNPTALRYEFAYVAGRPGPWAI
;
A
#
# COMPACT_ATOMS: atom_id res chain seq x y z
N MET A 1 -42.85 21.57 -55.34
CA MET A 1 -42.95 20.09 -55.48
C MET A 1 -41.51 19.60 -55.56
N GLY A 2 -40.90 19.27 -54.42
CA GLY A 2 -40.88 17.92 -53.83
C GLY A 2 -39.59 17.26 -54.33
N ASP A 3 -38.59 16.86 -53.55
CA ASP A 3 -38.58 16.24 -52.22
C ASP A 3 -37.26 16.59 -51.51
N LEU A 4 -37.34 17.04 -50.25
CA LEU A 4 -36.21 17.00 -49.33
C LEU A 4 -36.22 15.61 -48.69
N THR A 5 -35.53 14.65 -49.31
CA THR A 5 -35.25 13.36 -48.69
C THR A 5 -34.24 13.58 -47.56
N LEU A 6 -34.74 14.08 -46.44
CA LEU A 6 -34.03 14.09 -45.16
C LEU A 6 -33.79 12.61 -44.85
N ALA A 7 -32.59 12.13 -45.16
CA ALA A 7 -32.14 10.80 -44.83
C ALA A 7 -32.24 10.68 -43.31
N GLY A 8 -33.34 10.08 -42.86
CA GLY A 8 -33.57 9.73 -41.48
C GLY A 8 -32.46 8.78 -41.06
N SER A 9 -31.40 9.35 -40.49
CA SER A 9 -30.46 8.64 -39.64
C SER A 9 -31.24 8.19 -38.41
N LYS A 10 -31.98 7.09 -38.57
CA LYS A 10 -32.45 6.30 -37.44
C LYS A 10 -31.19 5.70 -36.83
N PHE A 11 -30.60 6.43 -35.88
CA PHE A 11 -29.81 5.82 -34.82
C PHE A 11 -30.73 4.86 -34.07
N ASN A 12 -30.86 3.65 -34.61
CA ASN A 12 -31.53 2.53 -33.95
C ASN A 12 -30.51 1.82 -33.06
N GLY A 13 -29.79 2.61 -32.25
CA GLY A 13 -28.99 2.10 -31.14
C GLY A 13 -29.98 1.71 -30.07
N SER A 14 -30.35 0.43 -30.07
CA SER A 14 -31.35 -0.14 -29.19
C SER A 14 -31.00 0.25 -27.75
N ASP A 15 -31.94 0.76 -26.96
CA ASP A 15 -31.71 1.09 -25.54
C ASP A 15 -31.03 -0.09 -24.80
N ALA A 16 -31.30 -1.32 -25.25
CA ALA A 16 -30.65 -2.55 -24.82
C ALA A 16 -29.10 -2.57 -24.97
N GLU A 17 -28.54 -1.95 -26.01
CA GLU A 17 -27.09 -1.83 -26.23
C GLU A 17 -26.46 -0.83 -25.24
N TYR A 18 -27.16 0.26 -24.92
CA TYR A 18 -26.73 1.20 -23.88
C TYR A 18 -26.77 0.57 -22.49
N PHE A 19 -27.86 -0.13 -22.15
CA PHE A 19 -27.96 -0.88 -20.89
C PHE A 19 -26.91 -1.99 -20.79
N GLY A 20 -26.66 -2.71 -21.89
CA GLY A 20 -25.60 -3.72 -21.97
C GLY A 20 -24.22 -3.12 -21.74
N THR A 21 -23.92 -1.98 -22.36
CA THR A 21 -22.62 -1.31 -22.21
C THR A 21 -22.43 -0.77 -20.79
N LEU A 22 -23.47 -0.16 -20.20
CA LEU A 22 -23.43 0.32 -18.81
C LEU A 22 -23.25 -0.82 -17.81
N ALA A 23 -23.90 -1.97 -18.01
CA ALA A 23 -23.74 -3.14 -17.16
C ALA A 23 -22.32 -3.71 -17.23
N VAL A 24 -21.74 -3.79 -18.44
CA VAL A 24 -20.37 -4.28 -18.64
C VAL A 24 -19.35 -3.33 -18.01
N VAL A 25 -19.46 -2.02 -18.25
CA VAL A 25 -18.55 -1.01 -17.68
C VAL A 25 -18.68 -0.98 -16.15
N GLY A 26 -19.91 -1.01 -15.62
CA GLY A 26 -20.16 -1.08 -14.18
C GLY A 26 -19.58 -2.34 -13.54
N GLY A 27 -19.72 -3.49 -14.20
CA GLY A 27 -19.11 -4.76 -13.77
C GLY A 27 -17.58 -4.68 -13.72
N ILE A 28 -16.94 -4.12 -14.75
CA ILE A 28 -15.48 -3.94 -14.80
C ILE A 28 -15.01 -3.03 -13.65
N VAL A 29 -15.69 -1.91 -13.42
CA VAL A 29 -15.34 -0.98 -12.34
C VAL A 29 -15.42 -1.66 -10.98
N LEU A 30 -16.46 -2.46 -10.71
CA LEU A 30 -16.59 -3.20 -9.45
C LEU A 30 -15.48 -4.24 -9.27
N VAL A 31 -15.11 -4.97 -10.31
CA VAL A 31 -14.02 -5.95 -10.26
C VAL A 31 -12.68 -5.25 -9.99
N VAL A 32 -12.40 -4.14 -10.67
CA VAL A 32 -11.18 -3.35 -10.43
C VAL A 32 -11.14 -2.84 -8.99
N LEU A 33 -12.25 -2.30 -8.47
CA LEU A 33 -12.37 -1.85 -7.07
C LEU A 33 -12.13 -3.00 -6.09
N ALA A 34 -12.72 -4.18 -6.33
CA ALA A 34 -12.54 -5.35 -5.49
C ALA A 34 -11.07 -5.80 -5.46
N VAL A 35 -10.40 -5.86 -6.63
CA VAL A 35 -8.98 -6.19 -6.72
C VAL A 35 -8.13 -5.18 -5.95
N VAL A 36 -8.37 -3.87 -6.15
CA VAL A 36 -7.64 -2.80 -5.44
C VAL A 36 -7.81 -2.92 -3.92
N LEU A 37 -9.01 -3.20 -3.44
CA LEU A 37 -9.28 -3.38 -2.01
C LEU A 37 -8.60 -4.63 -1.45
N VAL A 38 -8.60 -5.74 -2.18
CA VAL A 38 -7.91 -6.98 -1.77
C VAL A 38 -6.40 -6.77 -1.74
N VAL A 39 -5.83 -6.12 -2.76
CA VAL A 39 -4.40 -5.79 -2.81
C VAL A 39 -4.04 -4.87 -1.65
N LYS A 40 -4.80 -3.81 -1.39
CA LYS A 40 -4.58 -2.93 -0.23
C LYS A 40 -4.64 -3.69 1.08
N ARG A 41 -5.66 -4.54 1.30
CA ARG A 41 -5.79 -5.35 2.53
C ARG A 41 -4.62 -6.30 2.71
N ARG A 42 -4.15 -6.96 1.64
CA ARG A 42 -2.95 -7.82 1.71
C ARG A 42 -1.69 -7.02 2.00
N LEU A 43 -1.52 -5.87 1.36
CA LEU A 43 -0.39 -4.97 1.60
C LEU A 43 -0.36 -4.51 3.05
N GLU A 44 -1.51 -4.13 3.59
CA GLU A 44 -1.64 -3.64 4.96
C GLU A 44 -1.45 -4.74 6.01
N LYS A 45 -1.89 -5.97 5.71
CA LYS A 45 -1.62 -7.15 6.53
C LYS A 45 -0.12 -7.47 6.55
N ASN A 46 0.52 -7.52 5.39
CA ASN A 46 1.97 -7.74 5.26
C ASN A 46 2.75 -6.63 5.96
N ARG A 47 2.29 -5.38 5.85
CA ARG A 47 2.86 -4.21 6.53
C ARG A 47 2.81 -4.37 8.05
N ARG A 48 1.67 -4.79 8.61
CA ARG A 48 1.55 -5.04 10.06
C ARG A 48 2.49 -6.16 10.53
N THR A 49 2.58 -7.26 9.77
CA THR A 49 3.50 -8.36 10.07
C THR A 49 4.96 -7.89 10.05
N ALA A 50 5.35 -7.10 9.04
CA ALA A 50 6.70 -6.54 8.93
C ALA A 50 7.04 -5.60 10.09
N VAL A 51 6.10 -4.72 10.50
CA VAL A 51 6.28 -3.86 11.68
C VAL A 51 6.44 -4.70 12.95
N GLN A 52 5.63 -5.75 13.12
CA GLN A 52 5.73 -6.65 14.27
C GLN A 52 7.07 -7.41 14.30
N GLN A 53 7.56 -7.88 13.15
CA GLN A 53 8.86 -8.53 13.04
C GLN A 53 10.00 -7.55 13.37
N LEU A 54 9.97 -6.33 12.81
CA LEU A 54 10.94 -5.28 13.14
C LEU A 54 10.93 -4.98 14.63
N THR A 55 9.73 -4.85 15.22
CA THR A 55 9.57 -4.57 16.65
C THR A 55 10.16 -5.69 17.51
N ARG A 56 9.95 -6.96 17.16
CA ARG A 56 10.56 -8.11 17.86
C ARG A 56 12.08 -8.16 17.72
N GLN A 57 12.62 -7.74 16.58
CA GLN A 57 14.07 -7.69 16.37
C GLN A 57 14.72 -6.54 17.17
N LEU A 58 13.99 -5.43 17.34
CA LEU A 58 14.42 -4.29 18.14
C LEU A 58 14.35 -4.57 19.64
N ASP A 59 13.39 -5.37 20.12
CA ASP A 59 13.21 -5.60 21.55
C ASP A 59 14.44 -6.26 22.21
N GLY A 60 14.98 -5.64 23.25
CA GLY A 60 16.07 -6.17 24.07
C GLY A 60 17.48 -6.15 23.46
N ARG A 61 17.70 -5.54 22.27
CA ARG A 61 19.03 -5.46 21.64
C ARG A 61 19.58 -4.04 21.63
N PRO A 62 20.88 -3.82 21.92
CA PRO A 62 21.48 -2.48 21.89
C PRO A 62 21.72 -1.97 20.46
N ILE A 63 22.04 -2.86 19.52
CA ILE A 63 22.28 -2.54 18.11
C ILE A 63 21.64 -3.63 17.24
N VAL A 64 20.90 -3.23 16.21
CA VAL A 64 20.21 -4.13 15.27
C VAL A 64 20.46 -3.68 13.83
N TYR A 65 20.77 -4.62 12.96
CA TYR A 65 20.96 -4.38 11.52
C TYR A 65 19.85 -5.09 10.76
N VAL A 66 19.05 -4.36 9.99
CA VAL A 66 17.93 -4.92 9.22
C VAL A 66 18.13 -4.59 7.74
N PRO A 67 18.28 -5.59 6.85
CA PRO A 67 18.37 -5.36 5.41
C PRO A 67 17.15 -4.62 4.87
N TYR A 68 17.35 -3.78 3.85
CA TYR A 68 16.23 -3.10 3.17
C TYR A 68 15.26 -4.10 2.54
N ALA A 69 15.77 -5.22 2.03
CA ALA A 69 14.97 -6.29 1.45
C ALA A 69 13.96 -6.91 2.44
N ASP A 70 14.30 -6.94 3.73
CA ASP A 70 13.44 -7.48 4.80
C ASP A 70 12.46 -6.44 5.35
N CYS A 71 12.59 -5.18 4.93
CA CYS A 71 11.70 -4.08 5.30
C CYS A 71 10.91 -3.60 4.09
N PRO A 72 9.76 -4.23 3.76
CA PRO A 72 8.83 -3.73 2.74
C PRO A 72 8.09 -2.44 3.19
N LEU A 73 8.61 -1.75 4.19
CA LEU A 73 8.06 -0.54 4.80
C LEU A 73 8.78 0.70 4.24
N PRO A 74 8.06 1.80 3.99
CA PRO A 74 8.70 3.05 3.62
C PRO A 74 9.57 3.57 4.77
N VAL A 75 10.75 4.10 4.44
CA VAL A 75 11.73 4.72 5.35
C VAL A 75 11.10 5.53 6.49
N PRO A 76 10.14 6.46 6.26
CA PRO A 76 9.52 7.24 7.34
C PRO A 76 8.73 6.41 8.36
N GLN A 77 8.14 5.27 7.96
CA GLN A 77 7.47 4.38 8.91
C GLN A 77 8.46 3.59 9.74
N VAL A 78 9.54 3.12 9.11
CA VAL A 78 10.61 2.40 9.81
C VAL A 78 11.25 3.32 10.86
N SER A 79 11.53 4.58 10.51
CA SER A 79 12.11 5.56 11.44
C SER A 79 11.16 5.93 12.56
N SER A 80 9.88 6.15 12.25
CA SER A 80 8.86 6.42 13.27
C SER A 80 8.71 5.25 14.25
N THR A 81 8.75 4.01 13.77
CA THR A 81 8.60 2.82 14.61
C THR A 81 9.82 2.63 15.52
N ALA A 82 11.03 2.81 14.96
CA ALA A 82 12.27 2.76 15.73
C ALA A 82 12.32 3.87 16.81
N HIS A 83 11.95 5.10 16.43
CA HIS A 83 11.93 6.23 17.35
C HIS A 83 10.92 6.03 18.49
N ALA A 84 9.73 5.49 18.20
CA ALA A 84 8.72 5.14 19.21
C ALA A 84 9.20 4.07 20.20
N ARG A 85 10.17 3.24 19.78
CA ARG A 85 10.79 2.19 20.60
C ARG A 85 12.08 2.62 21.30
N GLY A 86 12.48 3.89 21.14
CA GLY A 86 13.71 4.44 21.75
C GLY A 86 14.99 4.19 20.96
N TYR A 87 14.88 3.80 19.69
CA TYR A 87 16.02 3.55 18.80
C TYR A 87 16.26 4.73 17.86
N ALA A 88 17.53 5.08 17.67
CA ALA A 88 18.00 5.90 16.57
C ALA A 88 18.19 5.01 15.33
N MET A 89 17.66 5.45 14.19
CA MET A 89 17.78 4.74 12.92
C MET A 89 18.74 5.50 12.00
N THR A 90 19.71 4.78 11.46
CA THR A 90 20.65 5.27 10.45
C THR A 90 20.52 4.41 9.18
N PRO A 91 20.09 4.98 8.04
CA PRO A 91 20.11 4.25 6.78
C PRO A 91 21.55 4.10 6.29
N ASN A 92 21.98 2.87 6.01
CA ASN A 92 23.28 2.57 5.42
C ASN A 92 23.07 2.05 3.97
N PRO A 93 23.03 2.96 2.97
CA PRO A 93 22.77 2.57 1.58
C PRO A 93 23.90 1.71 1.00
N THR A 94 25.14 1.87 1.47
CA THR A 94 26.29 1.09 1.02
C THR A 94 26.18 -0.38 1.41
N ALA A 95 25.69 -0.65 2.63
CA ALA A 95 25.43 -2.02 3.11
C ALA A 95 23.98 -2.48 2.89
N LEU A 96 23.16 -1.70 2.17
CA LEU A 96 21.75 -1.97 1.86
C LEU A 96 20.92 -2.36 3.10
N ARG A 97 21.17 -1.71 4.23
CA ARG A 97 20.55 -2.05 5.52
C ARG A 97 20.27 -0.83 6.38
N TYR A 98 19.25 -0.93 7.23
CA TYR A 98 19.00 -0.01 8.32
C TYR A 98 19.78 -0.44 9.55
N GLU A 99 20.41 0.52 10.20
CA GLU A 99 21.11 0.32 11.45
C GLU A 99 20.29 1.00 12.55
N PHE A 100 19.95 0.25 13.60
CA PHE A 100 19.21 0.74 14.74
C PHE A 100 20.09 0.67 15.97
N ALA A 101 20.31 1.81 16.62
CA ALA A 101 21.06 1.91 17.86
C ALA A 101 20.12 2.37 18.98
N TYR A 102 20.14 1.67 20.10
CA TYR A 102 19.36 2.06 21.27
C TYR A 102 19.89 3.36 21.85
N VAL A 103 18.99 4.30 22.12
CA VAL A 103 19.35 5.57 22.76
C VAL A 103 19.21 5.42 24.27
N ALA A 104 20.34 5.34 24.97
CA ALA A 104 20.38 5.30 26.43
C ALA A 104 19.64 6.52 27.02
N GLY A 105 18.74 6.28 27.98
CA GLY A 105 17.91 7.32 28.61
C GLY A 105 16.48 7.45 28.06
N ARG A 106 16.10 6.72 27.01
CA ARG A 106 14.69 6.52 26.65
C ARG A 106 14.19 5.22 27.29
N PRO A 107 12.94 5.15 27.77
CA PRO A 107 12.36 3.90 28.21
C PRO A 107 12.21 2.98 26.99
N GLY A 108 13.10 1.99 26.89
CA GLY A 108 12.95 0.90 25.96
C GLY A 108 11.73 0.05 26.34
N PRO A 109 11.08 -0.60 25.37
CA PRO A 109 9.95 -1.52 25.64
C PRO A 109 10.29 -2.70 26.57
N TRP A 110 11.59 -2.96 26.80
CA TRP A 110 12.13 -3.98 27.71
C TRP A 110 12.44 -3.45 29.11
N ALA A 111 12.26 -2.15 29.37
CA ALA A 111 12.54 -1.51 30.66
C ALA A 111 11.33 -1.52 31.62
N ILE A 112 10.36 -2.41 31.40
CA ILE A 112 9.17 -2.60 32.24
C ILE A 112 9.36 -3.86 33.08
#